data_AF-A0A832FKG1-F1
#
_entry.id   AF-A0A832FKG1-F1
#
_cell.length_a   1.000
_cell.length_b   1.000
_cell.length_c   1.000
_cell.angle_alpha   90.00
_cell.angle_beta   90.00
_cell.angle_gamma   90.00
#
_symmetry.space_group_name_H-M   'P 1'
#
loop_
_entity.id
_entity.type
_entity.pdbx_description
1 polymer ?
#
loop_
_entity_poly.entity_id
_entity_poly.type
_entity_poly.pdbx_seq_one_letter_code
_entity_poly.pdbx_strand_id
1 'polypeptide(L)'
;MNASMAALEAAGARVSRAVWNGQATPEELAAEVSKMMAEGNNIKYTVLAKGTVVPKDLPDDGRHNHVHTWRIAYAIEGLRDWLFAQAKTRPLFTSQE
;
A
#
# COMPACT_ATOMS: atom_id res chain seq x y z
N MET A 1 0.72 -13.32 -0.48
CA MET A 1 0.48 -11.97 -1.05
C MET A 1 1.34 -11.71 -2.28
N ASN A 2 2.67 -11.90 -2.25
CA ASN A 2 3.54 -11.68 -3.44
C ASN A 2 3.06 -12.41 -4.72
N ALA A 3 2.68 -13.69 -4.61
CA ALA A 3 2.22 -14.49 -5.75
C ALA A 3 0.91 -13.97 -6.38
N SER A 4 0.08 -13.25 -5.62
CA SER A 4 -1.19 -12.71 -6.10
C SER A 4 -0.98 -11.54 -7.07
N MET A 5 0.16 -10.84 -7.02
CA MET A 5 0.42 -9.70 -7.89
C MET A 5 0.53 -10.11 -9.36
N ALA A 6 1.13 -11.27 -9.65
CA ALA A 6 1.21 -11.80 -11.00
C ALA A 6 -0.17 -12.07 -11.61
N ALA A 7 -1.11 -12.59 -10.80
CA ALA A 7 -2.49 -12.80 -11.24
C ALA A 7 -3.22 -11.48 -11.50
N LEU A 8 -3.00 -10.46 -10.68
CA LEU A 8 -3.58 -9.12 -10.90
C LEU A 8 -3.03 -8.47 -12.18
N GLU A 9 -1.72 -8.57 -12.43
CA GLU A 9 -1.10 -8.06 -13.65
C GLU A 9 -1.61 -8.80 -14.89
N ALA A 10 -1.74 -10.13 -14.82
CA ALA A 10 -2.35 -10.93 -15.89
C ALA A 10 -3.81 -10.52 -16.17
N ALA A 11 -4.54 -10.02 -15.16
CA ALA A 11 -5.87 -9.46 -15.30
C ALA A 11 -5.90 -7.98 -15.74
N GLY A 12 -4.75 -7.39 -16.09
CA GLY A 12 -4.63 -6.03 -16.63
C GLY A 12 -4.35 -4.94 -15.59
N ALA A 13 -4.05 -5.30 -14.33
CA ALA A 13 -3.62 -4.33 -13.34
C ALA A 13 -2.20 -3.82 -13.63
N ARG A 14 -1.94 -2.56 -13.30
CA ARG A 14 -0.61 -1.97 -13.22
C ARG A 14 -0.25 -1.86 -11.75
N VAL A 15 0.88 -2.46 -11.34
CA VAL A 15 1.24 -2.60 -9.93
C VAL A 15 2.50 -1.79 -9.63
N SER A 16 2.37 -0.77 -8.77
CA SER A 16 3.50 -0.13 -8.08
C SER A 16 4.05 -1.06 -7.00
N ARG A 17 5.38 -1.17 -6.89
CA ARG A 17 6.04 -2.03 -5.89
C ARG A 17 7.12 -1.27 -5.15
N ALA A 18 7.11 -1.35 -3.82
CA ALA A 18 8.17 -0.79 -3.00
C ALA A 18 8.45 -1.65 -1.75
N VAL A 19 9.63 -1.44 -1.18
CA VAL A 19 9.96 -1.91 0.17
C VAL A 19 10.17 -0.67 1.05
N TRP A 20 9.37 -0.53 2.11
CA TRP A 20 9.48 0.60 3.04
C TRP A 20 10.03 0.16 4.39
N ASN A 21 10.74 1.07 5.07
CA ASN A 21 11.12 0.85 6.45
C ASN A 21 9.91 1.12 7.37
N GLY A 22 9.43 0.10 8.07
CA GLY A 22 8.30 0.22 9.01
C GLY A 22 8.59 1.05 10.27
N GLN A 23 9.85 1.45 10.49
CA GLN A 23 10.29 2.36 11.56
C GLN A 23 10.65 3.76 11.04
N ALA A 24 10.44 4.03 9.75
CA ALA A 24 10.68 5.34 9.17
C ALA A 24 9.79 6.42 9.85
N THR A 25 10.25 7.66 9.82
CA THR A 25 9.47 8.77 10.35
C THR A 25 8.22 9.03 9.49
N PRO A 26 7.21 9.74 10.01
CA PRO A 26 6.04 10.12 9.22
C PRO A 26 6.42 10.86 7.93
N GLU A 27 7.43 11.73 7.96
CA GLU A 27 7.90 12.52 6.82
C GLU A 27 8.58 11.63 5.76
N GLU A 28 9.38 10.66 6.19
CA GLU A 28 10.01 9.68 5.30
C GLU A 28 8.94 8.80 4.61
N LEU A 29 7.95 8.32 5.36
CA LEU A 29 6.83 7.54 4.81
C LEU A 29 5.96 8.40 3.88
N ALA A 30 5.76 9.69 4.18
CA ALA A 30 5.04 10.59 3.29
C ALA A 30 5.77 10.75 1.94
N ALA A 31 7.10 10.89 1.95
CA ALA A 31 7.89 10.95 0.73
C ALA A 31 7.79 9.65 -0.09
N GLU A 32 7.81 8.49 0.58
CA GLU A 32 7.63 7.18 -0.07
C GLU A 32 6.23 7.02 -0.68
N VAL A 33 5.19 7.48 0.01
CA VAL A 33 3.82 7.52 -0.53
C VAL A 33 3.77 8.42 -1.77
N SER A 34 4.30 9.64 -1.70
CA SER A 34 4.32 10.56 -2.85
C SER A 34 5.00 9.96 -4.07
N LYS A 35 6.15 9.29 -3.89
CA LYS A 35 6.85 8.57 -4.98
C LYS A 35 5.95 7.51 -5.60
N MET A 36 5.34 6.64 -4.77
CA MET A 36 4.49 5.56 -5.24
C MET A 36 3.21 6.07 -5.93
N MET A 37 2.63 7.18 -5.46
CA MET A 37 1.45 7.78 -6.08
C MET A 37 1.77 8.38 -7.45
N ALA A 38 2.93 9.02 -7.60
CA ALA A 38 3.38 9.62 -8.85
C ALA A 38 3.50 8.62 -10.01
N GLU A 39 3.65 7.32 -9.73
CA GLU A 39 3.67 6.26 -10.74
C GLU A 39 2.32 6.08 -11.47
N GLY A 40 1.20 6.54 -10.91
CA GLY A 40 -0.13 6.47 -11.57
C GLY A 40 -0.72 5.06 -11.77
N ASN A 41 -0.05 4.02 -11.27
CA ASN A 41 -0.53 2.64 -11.30
C ASN A 41 -1.74 2.41 -10.38
N ASN A 42 -2.66 1.53 -10.74
CA ASN A 42 -3.94 1.33 -10.05
C ASN A 42 -3.87 0.36 -8.87
N ILE A 43 -2.80 -0.43 -8.74
CA ILE A 43 -2.52 -1.25 -7.55
C ILE A 43 -1.23 -0.74 -6.90
N LYS A 44 -1.28 -0.51 -5.59
CA LYS A 44 -0.14 -0.09 -4.77
C LYS A 44 0.24 -1.24 -3.84
N TYR A 45 1.41 -1.84 -4.06
CA TYR A 45 1.89 -2.99 -3.28
C TYR A 45 3.20 -2.68 -2.57
N THR A 46 3.13 -2.60 -1.24
CA THR A 46 4.31 -2.32 -0.41
C THR A 46 4.59 -3.49 0.51
N VAL A 47 5.87 -3.85 0.63
CA VAL A 47 6.38 -4.75 1.66
C VAL A 47 7.11 -3.92 2.72
N LEU A 48 6.92 -4.21 4.00
CA LEU A 48 7.74 -3.62 5.04
C LEU A 48 9.04 -4.41 5.22
N ALA A 49 10.17 -3.71 5.33
CA ALA A 49 11.48 -4.32 5.45
C ALA A 49 11.58 -5.23 6.68
N LYS A 50 12.32 -6.33 6.55
CA LYS A 50 12.53 -7.29 7.65
C LYS A 50 13.11 -6.58 8.88
N GLY A 51 12.61 -6.92 10.07
CA GLY A 51 13.06 -6.33 11.34
C GLY A 51 12.50 -4.93 11.63
N THR A 52 11.62 -4.40 10.77
CA THR A 52 11.05 -3.04 10.93
C THR A 52 9.58 -3.03 11.34
N VAL A 53 8.95 -4.19 11.47
CA VAL A 53 7.50 -4.32 11.74
C VAL A 53 7.22 -4.50 13.23
N VAL A 54 7.94 -5.43 13.86
CA VAL A 54 7.69 -5.89 15.23
C VAL A 54 8.27 -4.89 16.25
N PRO A 55 7.49 -4.48 17.27
CA PRO A 55 8.00 -3.72 18.41
C PRO A 55 9.21 -4.39 19.09
N LYS A 56 10.13 -3.58 19.64
CA LYS A 56 11.43 -4.06 20.17
C LYS A 56 11.30 -5.05 21.34
N ASP A 57 10.17 -5.03 22.04
CA ASP A 57 9.85 -5.83 23.22
C ASP A 57 9.15 -7.16 22.88
N LEU A 58 8.94 -7.45 21.59
CA LEU A 58 8.24 -8.65 21.13
C LEU A 58 9.14 -9.54 20.26
N PRO A 59 8.88 -10.86 20.22
CA PRO A 59 9.61 -11.77 19.33
C PRO A 59 9.39 -11.43 17.84
N ASP A 60 10.49 -11.33 17.08
CA ASP A 60 10.44 -11.15 15.62
C ASP A 60 10.07 -12.47 14.90
N ASP A 61 8.81 -12.88 15.03
CA ASP A 61 8.25 -14.08 14.41
C ASP A 61 7.15 -13.75 13.38
N GLY A 62 6.69 -14.78 12.66
CA GLY A 62 5.69 -14.61 11.61
C GLY A 62 4.34 -14.06 12.12
N ARG A 63 3.94 -14.39 13.35
CA ARG A 63 2.68 -13.92 13.93
C ARG A 63 2.75 -12.44 14.23
N HIS A 64 3.82 -12.00 14.89
CA HIS A 64 4.01 -10.59 15.23
C HIS A 64 4.20 -9.74 13.98
N ASN A 65 4.95 -10.21 12.97
CA ASN A 65 5.05 -9.52 11.69
C ASN A 65 3.67 -9.35 11.02
N HIS A 66 2.82 -10.38 11.05
CA HIS A 66 1.49 -10.31 10.46
C HIS A 66 0.58 -9.29 11.17
N VAL A 67 0.51 -9.30 12.50
CA VAL A 67 -0.44 -8.45 13.24
C VAL A 67 0.04 -7.01 13.44
N HIS A 68 1.35 -6.77 13.43
CA HIS A 68 1.89 -5.41 13.63
C HIS A 68 2.07 -4.63 12.32
N THR A 69 1.88 -5.24 11.15
CA THR A 69 1.89 -4.50 9.87
C THR A 69 0.79 -3.44 9.82
N TRP A 70 -0.42 -3.75 10.33
CA TRP A 70 -1.60 -2.89 10.23
C TRP A 70 -1.45 -1.57 10.99
N ARG A 71 -0.82 -1.59 12.18
CA ARG A 71 -0.62 -0.38 12.98
C ARG A 71 0.24 0.65 12.24
N ILE A 72 1.20 0.18 11.44
CA ILE A 72 2.10 1.03 10.64
C ILE A 72 1.30 1.58 9.46
N ALA A 73 0.64 0.71 8.69
CA ALA A 73 -0.14 1.12 7.53
C ALA A 73 -1.23 2.17 7.87
N TYR A 74 -1.96 1.98 8.97
CA TYR A 74 -3.03 2.89 9.37
C TYR A 74 -2.54 4.23 9.93
N ALA A 75 -1.29 4.32 10.38
CA ALA A 75 -0.70 5.57 10.81
C ALA A 75 -0.32 6.49 9.64
N ILE A 76 -0.09 5.93 8.44
CA ILE A 76 0.36 6.69 7.27
C ILE A 76 -0.82 7.52 6.72
N GLU A 77 -0.70 8.85 6.76
CA GLU A 77 -1.74 9.78 6.30
C GLU A 77 -2.01 9.66 4.80
N GLY A 78 -0.98 9.68 3.96
CA GLY A 78 -1.17 9.63 2.52
C GLY A 78 -1.82 8.32 2.01
N LEU A 79 -1.76 7.21 2.77
CA LEU A 79 -2.52 5.99 2.44
C LEU A 79 -4.02 6.17 2.68
N ARG A 80 -4.37 6.87 3.77
CA ARG A 80 -5.77 7.20 4.10
C ARG A 80 -6.33 8.17 3.07
N ASP A 81 -5.59 9.22 2.74
CA ASP A 81 -6.00 10.20 1.72
C ASP A 81 -6.22 9.54 0.36
N TRP A 82 -5.28 8.69 -0.06
CA TRP A 82 -5.42 7.94 -1.30
C TRP A 82 -6.67 7.05 -1.30
N LEU A 83 -6.93 6.33 -0.20
CA LEU A 83 -8.11 5.48 -0.08
C LEU A 83 -9.40 6.28 -0.23
N PHE A 84 -9.50 7.44 0.43
CA PHE A 84 -10.69 8.28 0.38
C PHE A 84 -10.85 9.06 -0.93
N ALA A 85 -9.77 9.26 -1.69
CA ALA A 85 -9.84 9.83 -3.03
C ALA A 85 -10.43 8.86 -4.08
N GLN A 86 -10.52 7.56 -3.77
CA GLN A 86 -11.04 6.58 -4.72
C GLN A 86 -12.57 6.68 -4.83
N ALA A 87 -13.06 6.78 -6.06
CA ALA A 87 -14.48 6.70 -6.37
C ALA A 87 -14.69 5.83 -7.60
N LYS A 88 -15.81 5.10 -7.65
CA LYS A 88 -16.22 4.45 -8.88
C LYS A 88 -16.61 5.54 -9.87
N THR A 89 -15.84 5.71 -10.94
CA THR A 89 -16.26 6.57 -12.05
C THR A 89 -17.61 6.08 -12.54
N ARG A 90 -18.65 6.90 -12.37
CA ARG A 90 -19.97 6.61 -12.94
C ARG A 90 -19.86 6.89 -14.43
N PRO A 91 -20.10 5.90 -15.32
CA PRO A 91 -20.18 6.20 -16.74
C PRO A 91 -21.31 7.22 -16.92
N LEU A 92 -20.99 8.34 -17.58
CA LEU A 92 -22.00 9.31 -18.02
C LEU A 92 -23.01 8.54 -18.85
N PHE A 93 -24.30 8.69 -18.53
CA PHE A 93 -25.39 8.05 -19.25
C PHE A 93 -25.19 8.24 -20.76
N THR A 94 -24.95 7.15 -21.47
CA THR A 94 -25.03 7.15 -22.92
C THR A 94 -26.52 7.18 -23.23
N SER A 95 -27.06 8.37 -23.53
CA SER A 95 -28.37 8.47 -24.16
C SER A 95 -28.27 7.73 -25.49
N GLN A 96 -28.89 6.56 -25.57
CA GLN A 96 -29.23 5.94 -26.83
C GLN A 96 -30.45 6.70 -27.36
N GLU A 97 -30.28 7.39 -28.49
CA GLU A 97 -31.40 7.82 -29.36
C GLU A 97 -31.97 6.62 -30.12
#